data_AF-A0A9P9IJH0-F1
#
_entry.id   AF-A0A9P9IJH0-F1
#
_cell.length_a   1.000
_cell.length_b   1.000
_cell.length_c   1.000
_cell.angle_alpha   90.00
_cell.angle_beta   90.00
_cell.angle_gamma   90.00
#
_symmetry.space_group_name_H-M   'P 1'
#
loop_
_entity.id
_entity.type
_entity.pdbx_description
1 polymer ?
#
loop_
_entity_poly.entity_id
_entity_poly.type
_entity_poly.pdbx_seq_one_letter_code
_entity_poly.pdbx_strand_id
1 'polypeptide(L)'
;MSHQATLQTVINQLKAHDALVLKEAFPEDLSVNKCYQSRIDPVTYLSKTFMHPVTLMSAMFDSGYVISGSRALEFFIPGSITPQSDWDFYVPGYKESVADTINVLALCGVTWDLEGDAIVTALTQSGTVEAAVRTMETLASWMSQLDAATATTLMGESLYQVLSAFLRSTRSSCDKSYTISIDPDNQVVVMTNQFLPDERPVDSATYKDSAGQSFNLLRGSIMTSKSTQPVQLIVSCHYSGARSCLSFIKDFYASHVQCFISG
;
A
#
# COMPACT_ATOMS: atom_id res chain seq x y z
N MET A 1 -0.99 33.76 -19.82
CA MET A 1 -1.63 33.08 -18.66
C MET A 1 -2.64 34.04 -18.04
N SER A 2 -3.85 33.57 -17.72
CA SER A 2 -4.86 34.43 -17.08
C SER A 2 -4.44 34.77 -15.65
N HIS A 3 -4.87 35.93 -15.14
CA HIS A 3 -4.60 36.36 -13.76
C HIS A 3 -5.01 35.29 -12.73
N GLN A 4 -6.13 34.61 -12.97
CA GLN A 4 -6.62 33.51 -12.15
C GLN A 4 -5.68 32.29 -12.15
N ALA A 5 -5.07 31.95 -13.29
CA ALA A 5 -4.12 30.84 -13.37
C ALA A 5 -2.87 31.13 -12.53
N THR A 6 -2.35 32.36 -12.60
CA THR A 6 -1.21 32.80 -11.78
C THR A 6 -1.56 32.76 -10.30
N LEU A 7 -2.74 33.25 -9.90
CA LEU A 7 -3.21 33.20 -8.51
C LEU A 7 -3.31 31.75 -8.01
N GLN A 8 -3.88 30.85 -8.81
CA GLN A 8 -3.95 29.42 -8.48
C GLN A 8 -2.56 28.82 -8.28
N THR A 9 -1.58 29.14 -9.14
CA THR A 9 -0.21 28.66 -8.99
C THR A 9 0.41 29.10 -7.67
N VAL A 10 0.22 30.35 -7.27
CA VAL A 10 0.74 30.88 -6.00
C VAL A 10 0.07 30.20 -4.81
N ILE A 11 -1.27 30.14 -4.81
CA ILE A 11 -2.03 29.51 -3.71
C ILE A 11 -1.71 28.01 -3.59
N ASN A 12 -1.43 27.33 -4.70
CA ASN A 12 -1.01 25.93 -4.70
C ASN A 12 0.33 25.66 -3.99
N GLN A 13 1.17 26.67 -3.81
CA GLN A 13 2.45 26.56 -3.10
C GLN A 13 2.32 26.88 -1.60
N LEU A 14 1.18 27.43 -1.17
CA LEU A 14 0.95 27.75 0.23
C LEU A 14 0.62 26.50 1.05
N LYS A 15 1.05 26.51 2.32
CA LYS A 15 0.55 25.56 3.32
C LYS A 15 -0.95 25.75 3.47
N ALA A 16 -1.67 24.68 3.85
CA ALA A 16 -3.12 24.74 4.03
C ALA A 16 -3.55 25.85 4.99
N HIS A 17 -2.78 26.06 6.07
CA HIS A 17 -3.01 27.16 7.01
C HIS A 17 -2.80 28.54 6.37
N ASP A 18 -1.68 28.75 5.66
CA ASP A 18 -1.38 30.04 5.02
C ASP A 18 -2.42 30.39 3.94
N ALA A 19 -2.90 29.39 3.21
CA ALA A 19 -3.98 29.55 2.23
C ALA A 19 -5.31 29.94 2.90
N LEU A 20 -5.62 29.39 4.09
CA LEU A 20 -6.79 29.78 4.88
C LEU A 20 -6.67 31.22 5.37
N VAL A 21 -5.51 31.60 5.93
CA VAL A 21 -5.24 32.98 6.36
C VAL A 21 -5.43 33.97 5.21
N LEU A 22 -4.96 33.62 4.00
CA LEU A 22 -5.18 34.44 2.82
C LEU A 22 -6.67 34.56 2.46
N LYS A 23 -7.41 33.45 2.47
CA LYS A 23 -8.86 33.46 2.23
C LYS A 23 -9.62 34.30 3.27
N GLU A 24 -9.18 34.29 4.53
CA GLU A 24 -9.78 35.08 5.61
C GLU A 24 -9.43 36.57 5.51
N ALA A 25 -8.25 36.90 5.01
CA ALA A 25 -7.85 38.29 4.74
C ALA A 25 -8.62 38.92 3.57
N PHE A 26 -9.13 38.11 2.62
CA PHE A 26 -9.86 38.55 1.44
C PHE A 26 -11.21 37.82 1.29
N PRO A 27 -12.17 37.99 2.21
CA PRO A 27 -13.39 37.18 2.26
C PRO A 27 -14.34 37.40 1.07
N GLU A 28 -14.34 38.60 0.49
CA GLU A 28 -15.20 38.98 -0.65
C GLU A 28 -14.57 38.66 -2.02
N ASP A 29 -13.31 38.24 -2.05
CA ASP A 29 -12.64 37.90 -3.31
C ASP A 29 -12.99 36.47 -3.76
N LEU A 30 -13.92 36.39 -4.71
CA LEU A 30 -14.36 35.12 -5.30
C LEU A 30 -13.23 34.32 -5.97
N SER A 31 -12.18 34.99 -6.47
CA SER A 31 -11.04 34.32 -7.11
C SER A 31 -10.17 33.66 -6.05
N VAL A 32 -9.86 34.36 -4.96
CA VAL A 32 -9.12 33.80 -3.82
C VAL A 32 -9.88 32.64 -3.20
N ASN A 33 -11.20 32.77 -3.00
CA ASN A 33 -12.02 31.68 -2.46
C ASN A 33 -12.02 30.45 -3.38
N LYS A 34 -12.22 30.61 -4.69
CA LYS A 34 -12.15 29.50 -5.65
C LYS A 34 -10.79 28.81 -5.63
N CYS A 35 -9.71 29.58 -5.59
CA CYS A 35 -8.36 29.02 -5.54
C CYS A 35 -8.08 28.29 -4.23
N TYR A 36 -8.56 28.81 -3.10
CA TYR A 36 -8.50 28.15 -1.80
C TYR A 36 -9.27 26.82 -1.80
N GLN A 37 -10.53 26.81 -2.26
CA GLN A 37 -11.35 25.59 -2.32
C GLN A 37 -10.66 24.51 -3.16
N SER A 38 -10.11 24.87 -4.32
CA SER A 38 -9.35 23.92 -5.15
C SER A 38 -8.06 23.43 -4.47
N ARG A 39 -7.40 24.28 -3.67
CA ARG A 39 -6.16 23.93 -2.95
C ARG A 39 -6.41 22.92 -1.82
N ILE A 40 -7.51 23.06 -1.10
CA ILE A 40 -7.87 22.20 0.04
C ILE A 40 -8.80 21.04 -0.34
N ASP A 41 -9.09 20.87 -1.63
CA ASP A 41 -9.90 19.76 -2.11
C ASP A 41 -9.03 18.48 -2.24
N PRO A 42 -9.28 17.43 -1.44
CA PRO A 42 -8.55 16.18 -1.53
C PRO A 42 -8.74 15.50 -2.88
N VAL A 43 -9.89 15.69 -3.56
CA VAL A 43 -10.14 15.09 -4.88
C VAL A 43 -9.18 15.70 -5.91
N THR A 44 -9.07 17.03 -5.94
CA THR A 44 -8.09 17.74 -6.79
C THR A 44 -6.64 17.35 -6.48
N TYR A 45 -6.32 17.06 -5.22
CA TYR A 45 -4.99 16.60 -4.83
C TYR A 45 -4.71 15.17 -5.35
N LEU A 46 -5.62 14.24 -5.08
CA LEU A 46 -5.48 12.82 -5.44
C LEU A 46 -5.57 12.59 -6.95
N SER A 47 -6.31 13.42 -7.69
CA SER A 47 -6.44 13.34 -9.16
C SER A 47 -5.11 13.54 -9.91
N LYS A 48 -4.07 14.05 -9.23
CA LYS A 48 -2.72 14.18 -9.80
C LYS A 48 -2.02 12.83 -9.97
N THR A 49 -2.47 11.81 -9.25
CA THR A 49 -1.86 10.49 -9.19
C THR A 49 -2.85 9.39 -9.55
N PHE A 50 -4.06 9.41 -8.99
CA PHE A 50 -5.04 8.34 -9.11
C PHE A 50 -6.09 8.65 -10.18
N MET A 51 -6.46 7.63 -10.97
CA MET A 51 -7.41 7.77 -12.08
C MET A 51 -8.84 8.09 -11.60
N HIS A 52 -9.25 7.53 -10.46
CA HIS A 52 -10.61 7.63 -9.94
C HIS A 52 -10.62 8.14 -8.49
N PRO A 53 -10.24 9.41 -8.23
CA PRO A 53 -10.04 9.95 -6.89
C PRO A 53 -11.32 9.96 -6.03
N VAL A 54 -12.49 10.14 -6.63
CA VAL A 54 -13.78 10.08 -5.90
C VAL A 54 -14.10 8.65 -5.46
N THR A 55 -13.84 7.67 -6.31
CA THR A 55 -13.99 6.23 -5.98
C THR A 55 -13.02 5.85 -4.88
N LEU A 56 -11.76 6.31 -4.96
CA LEU A 56 -10.76 6.11 -3.92
C LEU A 56 -11.25 6.64 -2.57
N MET A 57 -11.69 7.90 -2.52
CA MET A 57 -12.20 8.52 -1.29
C MET A 57 -13.46 7.80 -0.75
N SER A 58 -14.38 7.40 -1.63
CA SER A 58 -15.58 6.64 -1.20
C SER A 58 -15.21 5.31 -0.57
N ALA A 59 -14.25 4.59 -1.18
CA ALA A 59 -13.75 3.34 -0.61
C ALA A 59 -12.97 3.55 0.70
N MET A 60 -12.22 4.66 0.83
CA MET A 60 -11.56 5.03 2.09
C MET A 60 -12.58 5.16 3.23
N PHE A 61 -13.74 5.75 2.94
CA PHE A 61 -14.85 5.85 3.89
C PHE A 61 -15.45 4.47 4.21
N ASP A 62 -15.80 3.68 3.20
CA ASP A 62 -16.49 2.40 3.38
C ASP A 62 -15.61 1.33 4.04
N SER A 63 -14.33 1.26 3.68
CA SER A 63 -13.37 0.28 4.18
C SER A 63 -12.52 0.80 5.35
N GLY A 64 -12.69 2.07 5.73
CA GLY A 64 -12.04 2.68 6.89
C GLY A 64 -10.51 2.78 6.80
N TYR A 65 -9.94 2.80 5.58
CA TYR A 65 -8.52 3.01 5.36
C TYR A 65 -8.19 4.48 5.12
N VAL A 66 -6.94 4.86 5.40
CA VAL A 66 -6.48 6.25 5.26
C VAL A 66 -5.13 6.32 4.57
N ILE A 67 -4.84 7.49 3.99
CA ILE A 67 -3.51 7.81 3.47
C ILE A 67 -2.74 8.56 4.55
N SER A 68 -1.49 8.20 4.79
CA SER A 68 -0.59 8.91 5.70
C SER A 68 0.81 9.07 5.06
N GLY A 69 1.80 9.43 5.86
CA GLY A 69 3.18 9.59 5.40
C GLY A 69 3.44 10.87 4.62
N SER A 70 4.55 10.87 3.87
CA SER A 70 5.05 12.09 3.20
C SER A 70 4.11 12.63 2.12
N ARG A 71 3.40 11.74 1.40
CA ARG A 71 2.39 12.14 0.41
C ARG A 71 1.15 12.74 1.08
N ALA A 72 0.69 12.23 2.22
CA ALA A 72 -0.36 12.91 2.99
C ALA A 72 0.11 14.29 3.49
N LEU A 73 1.36 14.41 3.93
CA LEU A 73 1.93 15.68 4.38
C LEU A 73 1.97 16.72 3.25
N GLU A 74 2.25 16.32 2.01
CA GLU A 74 2.29 17.20 0.84
C GLU A 74 0.97 17.92 0.58
N PHE A 75 -0.15 17.29 0.92
CA PHE A 75 -1.45 17.95 0.87
C PHE A 75 -1.51 19.15 1.82
N PHE A 76 -0.97 19.04 3.03
CA PHE A 76 -0.98 20.14 4.01
C PHE A 76 0.17 21.13 3.80
N ILE A 77 1.35 20.64 3.39
CA ILE A 77 2.61 21.38 3.27
C ILE A 77 3.25 21.03 1.92
N PRO A 78 3.00 21.83 0.86
CA PRO A 78 3.59 21.60 -0.45
C PRO A 78 5.13 21.66 -0.41
N GLY A 79 5.80 20.77 -1.14
CA GLY A 79 7.25 20.63 -1.14
C GLY A 79 7.82 19.77 -0.01
N SER A 80 6.99 18.99 0.68
CA SER A 80 7.39 18.07 1.75
C SER A 80 7.79 16.67 1.25
N ILE A 81 7.51 16.35 -0.02
CA ILE A 81 7.89 15.07 -0.65
C ILE A 81 9.29 15.10 -1.25
N THR A 82 9.92 13.92 -1.31
CA THR A 82 11.14 13.66 -2.06
C THR A 82 10.84 12.77 -3.28
N PRO A 83 11.78 12.59 -4.23
CA PRO A 83 11.60 11.64 -5.34
C PRO A 83 11.37 10.20 -4.89
N GLN A 84 11.79 9.85 -3.67
CA GLN A 84 11.62 8.52 -3.07
C GLN A 84 10.34 8.38 -2.24
N SER A 85 9.55 9.45 -2.09
CA SER A 85 8.29 9.42 -1.34
C SER A 85 7.27 8.47 -1.95
N ASP A 86 6.86 7.49 -1.17
CA ASP A 86 5.80 6.51 -1.39
C ASP A 86 4.43 6.98 -0.93
N TRP A 87 3.40 6.30 -1.43
CA TRP A 87 2.03 6.40 -0.94
C TRP A 87 1.77 5.33 0.11
N ASP A 88 1.54 5.75 1.36
CA ASP A 88 1.25 4.84 2.46
C ASP A 88 -0.25 4.78 2.73
N PHE A 89 -0.86 3.63 2.43
CA PHE A 89 -2.24 3.30 2.74
C PHE A 89 -2.29 2.40 3.97
N TYR A 90 -3.12 2.78 4.94
CA TYR A 90 -3.30 2.05 6.18
C TYR A 90 -4.70 1.48 6.24
N VAL A 91 -4.84 0.16 6.25
CA VAL A 91 -6.14 -0.53 6.18
C VAL A 91 -6.39 -1.36 7.45
N PRO A 92 -7.64 -1.36 7.97
CA PRO A 92 -8.03 -2.31 9.02
C PRO A 92 -7.79 -3.76 8.58
N GLY A 93 -7.47 -4.64 9.53
CA GLY A 93 -7.26 -6.07 9.27
C GLY A 93 -8.50 -6.87 8.91
N TYR A 94 -9.62 -6.22 8.55
CA TYR A 94 -10.81 -6.92 8.08
C TYR A 94 -10.58 -7.40 6.65
N LYS A 95 -10.93 -8.65 6.39
CA LYS A 95 -10.69 -9.33 5.12
C LYS A 95 -11.33 -8.58 3.95
N GLU A 96 -12.57 -8.18 4.16
CA GLU A 96 -13.39 -7.42 3.22
C GLU A 96 -12.75 -6.06 2.95
N SER A 97 -12.36 -5.32 4.00
CA SER A 97 -11.69 -4.03 3.85
C SER A 97 -10.36 -4.12 3.11
N VAL A 98 -9.55 -5.16 3.36
CA VAL A 98 -8.29 -5.37 2.66
C VAL A 98 -8.54 -5.70 1.19
N ALA A 99 -9.45 -6.63 0.90
CA ALA A 99 -9.78 -7.02 -0.47
C ALA A 99 -10.37 -5.85 -1.29
N ASP A 100 -11.31 -5.10 -0.70
CA ASP A 100 -11.92 -3.92 -1.31
C ASP A 100 -10.87 -2.83 -1.59
N THR A 101 -9.97 -2.58 -0.63
CA THR A 101 -8.89 -1.59 -0.79
C THR A 101 -7.95 -1.98 -1.92
N ILE A 102 -7.55 -3.25 -2.02
CA ILE A 102 -6.68 -3.74 -3.10
C ILE A 102 -7.34 -3.56 -4.46
N ASN A 103 -8.61 -3.97 -4.58
CA ASN A 103 -9.37 -3.87 -5.82
C ASN A 103 -9.57 -2.41 -6.25
N VAL A 104 -9.91 -1.53 -5.31
CA VAL A 104 -10.12 -0.10 -5.61
C VAL A 104 -8.81 0.59 -6.00
N LEU A 105 -7.72 0.28 -5.32
CA LEU A 105 -6.41 0.82 -5.68
C LEU A 105 -5.95 0.33 -7.06
N ALA A 106 -6.20 -0.94 -7.39
CA ALA A 106 -5.97 -1.46 -8.73
C ALA A 106 -6.78 -0.72 -9.79
N LEU A 107 -8.08 -0.50 -9.52
CA LEU A 107 -8.96 0.30 -10.38
C LEU A 107 -8.47 1.76 -10.50
N CYS A 108 -7.85 2.32 -9.46
CA CYS A 108 -7.27 3.65 -9.46
C CYS A 108 -5.91 3.76 -10.17
N GLY A 109 -5.37 2.65 -10.70
CA GLY A 109 -4.14 2.60 -11.48
C GLY A 109 -2.92 2.03 -10.74
N VAL A 110 -3.09 1.50 -9.53
CA VAL A 110 -2.01 0.81 -8.81
C VAL A 110 -1.79 -0.58 -9.40
N THR A 111 -0.56 -0.88 -9.75
CA THR A 111 -0.11 -2.24 -10.08
C THR A 111 0.57 -2.82 -8.85
N TRP A 112 0.08 -3.95 -8.37
CA TRP A 112 0.64 -4.58 -7.19
C TRP A 112 1.87 -5.41 -7.54
N ASP A 113 2.96 -5.18 -6.81
CA ASP A 113 4.17 -5.97 -6.92
C ASP A 113 3.97 -7.22 -6.08
N LEU A 114 3.17 -8.14 -6.61
CA LEU A 114 3.13 -9.49 -6.07
C LEU A 114 4.49 -10.10 -6.41
N GLU A 115 5.41 -10.20 -5.45
CA GLU A 115 6.59 -11.07 -5.59
C GLU A 115 6.17 -12.50 -6.01
N GLY A 116 4.90 -12.86 -5.75
CA GLY A 116 4.22 -14.01 -6.30
C GLY A 116 4.09 -14.07 -7.82
N ASP A 117 3.95 -12.96 -8.55
CA ASP A 117 3.91 -12.98 -10.03
C ASP A 117 5.28 -13.37 -10.61
N ALA A 118 6.37 -12.95 -9.97
CA ALA A 118 7.71 -13.39 -10.33
C ALA A 118 7.90 -14.90 -10.06
N ILE A 119 7.38 -15.38 -8.92
CA ILE A 119 7.36 -16.81 -8.57
C ILE A 119 6.56 -17.59 -9.62
N VAL A 120 5.34 -17.17 -9.94
CA VAL A 120 4.45 -17.82 -10.92
C VAL A 120 5.08 -17.80 -12.31
N THR A 121 5.66 -16.67 -12.73
CA THR A 121 6.30 -16.54 -14.03
C THR A 121 7.51 -17.45 -14.14
N ALA A 122 8.39 -17.46 -13.14
CA ALA A 122 9.55 -18.34 -13.10
C ALA A 122 9.15 -19.81 -13.07
N LEU A 123 8.12 -20.16 -12.30
CA LEU A 123 7.57 -21.52 -12.23
C LEU A 123 6.98 -21.95 -13.58
N THR A 124 6.28 -21.06 -14.28
CA THR A 124 5.69 -21.34 -15.61
C THR A 124 6.76 -21.51 -16.68
N GLN A 125 7.84 -20.73 -16.61
CA GLN A 125 8.92 -20.76 -17.62
C GLN A 125 9.93 -21.87 -17.40
N SER A 126 10.29 -22.13 -16.14
CA SER A 126 11.42 -23.00 -15.78
C SER A 126 10.98 -24.26 -15.02
N GLY A 127 9.71 -24.38 -14.64
CA GLY A 127 9.19 -25.50 -13.85
C GLY A 127 9.67 -25.53 -12.39
N THR A 128 10.56 -24.61 -12.00
CA THR A 128 11.13 -24.50 -10.65
C THR A 128 11.55 -23.05 -10.36
N VAL A 129 11.37 -22.61 -9.11
CA VAL A 129 11.80 -21.30 -8.62
C VAL A 129 12.21 -21.36 -7.16
N GLU A 130 13.20 -20.57 -6.76
CA GLU A 130 13.57 -20.39 -5.36
C GLU A 130 12.93 -19.09 -4.81
N ALA A 131 12.27 -19.19 -3.67
CA ALA A 131 11.64 -18.07 -2.98
C ALA A 131 12.17 -17.95 -1.54
N ALA A 132 12.41 -16.73 -1.09
CA ALA A 132 12.82 -16.48 0.29
C ALA A 132 11.70 -16.83 1.27
N VAL A 133 12.04 -17.35 2.45
CA VAL A 133 11.04 -17.70 3.49
C VAL A 133 10.17 -16.51 3.84
N ARG A 134 10.75 -15.31 3.98
CA ARG A 134 9.99 -14.10 4.32
C ARG A 134 8.98 -13.72 3.25
N THR A 135 9.33 -13.87 1.96
CA THR A 135 8.41 -13.65 0.84
C THR A 135 7.23 -14.62 0.94
N MET A 136 7.52 -15.91 1.17
CA MET A 136 6.49 -16.94 1.29
C MET A 136 5.62 -16.75 2.53
N GLU A 137 6.19 -16.39 3.68
CA GLU A 137 5.47 -16.10 4.91
C GLU A 137 4.57 -14.87 4.77
N THR A 138 5.07 -13.81 4.11
CA THR A 138 4.29 -12.58 3.86
C THR A 138 3.13 -12.86 2.91
N LEU A 139 3.37 -13.57 1.80
CA LEU A 139 2.31 -13.94 0.87
C LEU A 139 1.30 -14.91 1.50
N ALA A 140 1.75 -15.85 2.32
CA ALA A 140 0.89 -16.83 2.98
C ALA A 140 0.11 -16.24 4.16
N SER A 141 0.62 -15.21 4.84
CA SER A 141 -0.13 -14.52 5.88
C SER A 141 -1.39 -13.87 5.29
N TRP A 142 -1.35 -13.45 4.02
CA TRP A 142 -2.52 -12.91 3.32
C TRP A 142 -3.56 -13.99 3.02
N MET A 143 -3.13 -15.21 2.70
CA MET A 143 -4.03 -16.37 2.56
C MET A 143 -4.66 -16.82 3.88
N SER A 144 -3.92 -16.74 4.98
CA SER A 144 -4.35 -17.31 6.27
C SER A 144 -5.67 -16.72 6.77
N GLN A 145 -6.00 -15.52 6.29
CA GLN A 145 -7.21 -14.81 6.60
C GLN A 145 -8.16 -14.68 5.41
N LEU A 146 -8.00 -15.35 4.26
CA LEU A 146 -8.98 -15.26 3.17
C LEU A 146 -9.65 -16.61 2.91
N ASP A 147 -10.90 -16.61 2.45
CA ASP A 147 -11.47 -17.84 1.89
C ASP A 147 -10.82 -18.17 0.54
N ALA A 148 -10.97 -19.42 0.09
CA ALA A 148 -10.29 -19.90 -1.10
C ALA A 148 -10.66 -19.13 -2.37
N ALA A 149 -11.93 -18.71 -2.53
CA ALA A 149 -12.38 -18.00 -3.72
C ALA A 149 -11.78 -16.59 -3.76
N THR A 150 -11.87 -15.85 -2.66
CA THR A 150 -11.30 -14.50 -2.55
C THR A 150 -9.78 -14.50 -2.72
N ALA A 151 -9.09 -15.46 -2.10
CA ALA A 151 -7.64 -15.60 -2.24
C ALA A 151 -7.21 -15.91 -3.68
N THR A 152 -7.95 -16.76 -4.38
CA THR A 152 -7.71 -17.11 -5.79
C THR A 152 -7.93 -15.92 -6.71
N THR A 153 -8.99 -15.14 -6.49
CA THR A 153 -9.25 -13.91 -7.26
C THR A 153 -8.16 -12.87 -7.04
N LEU A 154 -7.66 -12.75 -5.81
CA LEU A 154 -6.68 -11.73 -5.41
C LEU A 154 -5.27 -12.02 -5.96
N MET A 155 -4.82 -13.27 -5.81
CA MET A 155 -3.44 -13.66 -6.07
C MET A 155 -3.28 -14.41 -7.40
N GLY A 156 -4.38 -14.80 -8.03
CA GLY A 156 -4.39 -15.73 -9.16
C GLY A 156 -4.29 -17.18 -8.71
N GLU A 157 -4.84 -18.08 -9.52
CA GLU A 157 -4.93 -19.52 -9.23
C GLU A 157 -3.55 -20.16 -9.00
N SER A 158 -2.58 -19.84 -9.86
CA SER A 158 -1.22 -20.40 -9.77
C SER A 158 -0.51 -20.02 -8.46
N LEU A 159 -0.61 -18.75 -8.04
CA LEU A 159 0.02 -18.30 -6.80
C LEU A 159 -0.70 -18.86 -5.58
N TYR A 160 -2.03 -18.94 -5.62
CA TYR A 160 -2.83 -19.57 -4.57
C TYR A 160 -2.44 -21.03 -4.36
N GLN A 161 -2.21 -21.79 -5.43
CA GLN A 161 -1.76 -23.19 -5.34
C GLN A 161 -0.36 -23.29 -4.69
N VAL A 162 0.58 -22.43 -5.09
CA VAL A 162 1.93 -22.35 -4.52
C VAL A 162 1.89 -22.08 -3.02
N LEU A 163 1.14 -21.07 -2.61
CA LEU A 163 1.03 -20.67 -1.21
C LEU A 163 0.24 -21.70 -0.39
N SER A 164 -0.76 -22.36 -0.97
CA SER A 164 -1.47 -23.48 -0.34
C SER A 164 -0.56 -24.67 -0.09
N ALA A 165 0.33 -24.98 -1.02
CA ALA A 165 1.33 -26.04 -0.87
C ALA A 165 2.36 -25.67 0.21
N PHE A 166 2.81 -24.41 0.23
CA PHE A 166 3.68 -23.88 1.28
C PHE A 166 3.04 -23.97 2.67
N LEU A 167 1.76 -23.60 2.82
CA LEU A 167 1.03 -23.72 4.10
C LEU A 167 0.89 -25.17 4.59
N ARG A 168 0.85 -26.14 3.66
CA ARG A 168 0.80 -27.58 3.96
C ARG A 168 2.17 -28.19 4.23
N SER A 169 3.25 -27.53 3.82
CA SER A 169 4.61 -28.02 4.01
C SER A 169 5.04 -27.97 5.48
N THR A 170 5.81 -28.97 5.93
CA THR A 170 6.40 -29.01 7.27
C THR A 170 7.44 -27.89 7.42
N ARG A 171 7.16 -26.91 8.27
CA ARG A 171 8.06 -25.78 8.55
C ARG A 171 9.18 -26.21 9.51
N SER A 172 10.42 -25.86 9.20
CA SER A 172 11.53 -25.88 10.14
C SER A 172 11.88 -24.45 10.55
N SER A 173 12.20 -24.22 11.82
CA SER A 173 12.54 -22.89 12.34
C SER A 173 13.85 -22.30 11.77
N CYS A 174 14.57 -23.06 10.93
CA CYS A 174 15.87 -22.67 10.36
C CYS A 174 15.83 -22.47 8.83
N ASP A 175 14.66 -22.54 8.21
CA ASP A 175 14.54 -22.38 6.75
C ASP A 175 14.90 -20.95 6.34
N LYS A 176 15.70 -20.78 5.27
CA LYS A 176 16.04 -19.47 4.68
C LYS A 176 15.35 -19.24 3.32
N SER A 177 15.15 -20.31 2.56
CA SER A 177 14.44 -20.30 1.28
C SER A 177 13.73 -21.62 1.02
N TYR A 178 12.77 -21.57 0.10
CA TYR A 178 12.05 -22.72 -0.41
C TYR A 178 12.29 -22.86 -1.91
N THR A 179 12.53 -24.09 -2.36
CA THR A 179 12.42 -24.45 -3.77
C THR A 179 10.99 -24.87 -4.05
N ILE A 180 10.37 -24.21 -5.02
CA ILE A 180 9.00 -24.47 -5.48
C ILE A 180 9.12 -25.07 -6.86
N SER A 181 8.53 -26.24 -7.09
CA SER A 181 8.54 -26.91 -8.40
C SER A 181 7.17 -27.48 -8.76
N ILE A 182 6.95 -27.72 -10.05
CA ILE A 182 5.79 -28.47 -10.54
C ILE A 182 6.25 -29.91 -10.75
N ASP A 183 5.59 -30.86 -10.11
CA ASP A 183 5.88 -32.29 -10.29
C ASP A 183 5.29 -32.84 -11.60
N PRO A 184 5.63 -34.08 -12.00
CA PRO A 184 5.10 -34.68 -13.22
C PRO A 184 3.57 -34.84 -13.26
N ASP A 185 2.91 -34.80 -12.09
CA ASP A 185 1.45 -34.86 -11.93
C ASP A 185 0.80 -33.46 -11.91
N ASN A 186 1.58 -32.43 -12.29
CA ASN A 186 1.18 -31.03 -12.34
C ASN A 186 0.74 -30.47 -10.98
N GLN A 187 1.29 -30.99 -9.89
CA GLN A 187 1.10 -30.48 -8.53
C GLN A 187 2.28 -29.60 -8.12
N VAL A 188 1.99 -28.54 -7.37
CA VAL A 188 3.02 -27.69 -6.80
C VAL A 188 3.62 -28.34 -5.56
N VAL A 189 4.93 -28.56 -5.58
CA VAL A 189 5.71 -29.11 -4.48
C VAL A 189 6.62 -28.02 -3.92
N VAL A 190 6.65 -27.90 -2.59
CA VAL A 190 7.47 -26.92 -1.87
C VAL A 190 8.46 -27.67 -0.99
N MET A 191 9.76 -27.51 -1.27
CA MET A 191 10.86 -28.16 -0.56
C MET A 191 11.72 -27.13 0.16
N THR A 192 12.12 -27.42 1.40
CA THR A 192 13.02 -26.57 2.20
C THR A 192 14.44 -26.67 1.70
N ASN A 193 15.08 -25.53 1.37
CA ASN A 193 16.52 -25.52 1.12
C ASN A 193 17.27 -25.35 2.44
N GLN A 194 17.79 -26.45 2.96
CA GLN A 194 18.80 -26.43 4.02
C GLN A 194 20.17 -26.35 3.36
N PHE A 195 20.73 -25.17 3.03
CA PHE A 195 22.18 -24.89 3.14
C PHE A 195 22.63 -23.49 2.62
N LEU A 196 23.52 -22.90 3.46
CA LEU A 196 24.54 -21.84 3.33
C LEU A 196 24.18 -20.36 3.05
N PRO A 197 24.89 -19.41 3.71
CA PRO A 197 24.53 -18.01 3.80
C PRO A 197 24.97 -17.27 2.55
N ASP A 198 24.02 -16.81 1.74
CA ASP A 198 24.30 -15.73 0.81
C ASP A 198 23.85 -14.42 1.48
N GLU A 199 24.82 -13.55 1.73
CA GLU A 199 24.65 -12.21 2.30
C GLU A 199 24.00 -11.29 1.26
N ARG A 200 22.73 -11.54 0.91
CA ARG A 200 21.94 -10.48 0.30
C ARG A 200 21.61 -9.47 1.39
N PRO A 201 21.84 -8.17 1.17
CA PRO A 201 21.48 -7.15 2.14
C PRO A 201 20.01 -7.34 2.49
N VAL A 202 19.74 -7.46 3.80
CA VAL A 202 18.39 -7.41 4.36
C VAL A 202 17.90 -5.98 4.18
N ASP A 203 17.62 -5.58 2.94
CA ASP A 203 17.08 -4.28 2.64
C ASP A 203 15.58 -4.42 2.46
N SER A 204 14.89 -4.35 3.58
CA SER A 204 13.44 -4.18 3.64
C SER A 204 13.14 -3.85 5.10
N ALA A 205 13.23 -2.56 5.43
CA ALA A 205 12.73 -2.01 6.69
C ALA A 205 11.30 -2.54 6.91
N THR A 206 11.18 -3.56 7.75
CA THR A 206 9.90 -4.15 8.14
C THR A 206 9.47 -3.36 9.36
N TYR A 207 8.41 -2.57 9.19
CA TYR A 207 7.82 -1.86 10.31
C TYR A 207 7.40 -2.89 11.37
N LYS A 208 7.70 -2.57 12.62
CA LYS A 208 7.31 -3.37 13.78
C LYS A 208 6.31 -2.58 14.59
N ASP A 209 5.27 -3.25 15.07
CA ASP A 209 4.33 -2.64 16.02
C ASP A 209 5.01 -2.37 17.37
N SER A 210 4.29 -1.73 18.28
CA SER A 210 4.76 -1.50 19.66
C SER A 210 5.08 -2.78 20.43
N ALA A 211 4.62 -3.95 19.96
CA ALA A 211 4.92 -5.28 20.51
C ALA A 211 6.07 -5.99 19.77
N GLY A 212 6.71 -5.35 18.79
CA GLY A 212 7.83 -5.89 18.01
C GLY A 212 7.43 -6.82 16.86
N GLN A 213 6.14 -6.94 16.54
CA GLN A 213 5.59 -7.81 15.50
C GLN A 213 5.60 -7.12 14.13
N SER A 214 5.92 -7.86 13.08
CA SER A 214 5.94 -7.33 11.71
C SER A 214 4.54 -7.12 11.13
N PHE A 215 4.35 -6.01 10.43
CA PHE A 215 3.12 -5.76 9.69
C PHE A 215 3.06 -6.53 8.37
N ASN A 216 1.84 -6.83 7.93
CA ASN A 216 1.59 -7.30 6.57
C ASN A 216 1.67 -6.09 5.63
N LEU A 217 2.67 -6.08 4.76
CA LEU A 217 2.93 -5.00 3.81
C LEU A 217 2.78 -5.53 2.39
N LEU A 218 1.83 -4.95 1.64
CA LEU A 218 1.71 -5.14 0.21
C LEU A 218 2.35 -3.95 -0.50
N ARG A 219 3.26 -4.21 -1.43
CA ARG A 219 3.92 -3.18 -2.25
C ARG A 219 3.33 -3.18 -3.64
N GLY A 220 3.28 -2.00 -4.23
CA GLY A 220 2.90 -1.80 -5.61
C GLY A 220 3.51 -0.52 -6.14
N SER A 221 3.10 -0.18 -7.35
CA SER A 221 3.55 1.01 -8.04
C SER A 221 2.42 1.62 -8.85
N ILE A 222 2.48 2.94 -9.06
CA ILE A 222 1.53 3.66 -9.90
C ILE A 222 2.30 4.52 -10.91
N MET A 223 1.93 4.40 -12.18
CA MET A 223 2.49 5.23 -13.24
C MET A 223 1.77 6.58 -13.28
N THR A 224 2.48 7.66 -12.96
CA THR A 224 1.96 9.03 -13.10
C THR A 224 2.51 9.67 -14.37
N SER A 225 1.99 10.85 -14.72
CA SER A 225 2.50 11.65 -15.85
C SER A 225 3.98 12.06 -15.70
N LYS A 226 4.54 11.98 -14.49
CA LYS A 226 5.92 12.38 -14.19
C LYS A 226 6.85 11.19 -13.99
N SER A 227 6.40 10.17 -13.29
CA SER A 227 7.21 9.00 -12.93
C SER A 227 6.35 7.86 -12.38
N THR A 228 6.92 6.66 -12.34
CA THR A 228 6.45 5.60 -11.45
C THR A 228 6.65 6.04 -9.99
N GLN A 229 5.64 5.83 -9.16
CA GLN A 229 5.69 6.11 -7.73
C GLN A 229 5.39 4.83 -6.94
N PRO A 230 6.14 4.52 -5.88
CA PRO A 230 5.86 3.37 -5.02
C PRO A 230 4.57 3.57 -4.21
N VAL A 231 3.85 2.48 -3.99
CA VAL A 231 2.62 2.39 -3.20
C VAL A 231 2.79 1.28 -2.18
N GLN A 232 2.39 1.55 -0.94
CA GLN A 232 2.43 0.61 0.17
C GLN A 232 1.02 0.49 0.76
N LEU A 233 0.53 -0.74 0.91
CA LEU A 233 -0.65 -1.08 1.68
C LEU A 233 -0.21 -1.79 2.95
N ILE A 234 -0.36 -1.09 4.08
CA ILE A 234 0.00 -1.54 5.42
C ILE A 234 -1.26 -2.07 6.07
N VAL A 235 -1.32 -3.39 6.24
CA VAL A 235 -2.47 -4.10 6.80
C VAL A 235 -2.26 -4.29 8.30
N SER A 236 -3.23 -3.85 9.09
CA SER A 236 -3.27 -4.13 10.52
C SER A 236 -3.45 -5.63 10.77
N CYS A 237 -2.39 -6.32 11.20
CA CYS A 237 -2.35 -7.79 11.19
C CYS A 237 -2.89 -8.46 12.47
N HIS A 238 -2.97 -7.78 13.60
CA HIS A 238 -3.40 -8.41 14.85
C HIS A 238 -4.09 -7.39 15.76
N TYR A 239 -5.25 -7.75 16.32
CA TYR A 239 -5.56 -7.69 17.75
C TYR A 239 -7.02 -8.13 17.98
N SER A 240 -7.19 -9.02 18.95
CA SER A 240 -8.45 -9.43 19.55
C SER A 240 -9.21 -8.20 20.10
N GLY A 241 -9.99 -7.55 19.25
CA GLY A 241 -10.69 -6.32 19.58
C GLY A 241 -10.52 -5.30 18.47
N ALA A 242 -11.58 -5.12 17.69
CA ALA A 242 -11.71 -4.10 16.66
C ALA A 242 -11.15 -2.74 17.12
N ARG A 243 -9.99 -2.36 16.59
CA ARG A 243 -9.40 -1.03 16.76
C ARG A 243 -9.36 -0.38 15.38
N SER A 244 -9.89 0.84 15.28
CA SER A 244 -9.94 1.59 14.02
C SER A 244 -8.53 1.81 13.43
N CYS A 245 -8.45 2.09 12.13
CA CYS A 245 -7.18 2.42 11.47
C CYS A 245 -6.41 3.56 12.18
N LEU A 246 -7.11 4.52 12.78
CA LEU A 246 -6.47 5.58 13.59
C LEU A 246 -5.83 5.06 14.88
N SER A 247 -6.44 4.05 15.53
CA SER A 247 -5.81 3.40 16.68
C SER A 247 -4.56 2.64 16.26
N PHE A 248 -4.56 2.05 15.06
CA PHE A 248 -3.40 1.38 14.49
C PHE A 248 -2.26 2.36 14.20
N ILE A 249 -2.56 3.51 13.58
CA ILE A 249 -1.55 4.54 13.24
C ILE A 249 -0.89 5.10 14.51
N LYS A 250 -1.66 5.24 15.61
CA LYS A 250 -1.14 5.61 16.91
C LYS A 250 -0.09 4.61 17.43
N ASP A 251 -0.29 3.33 17.19
CA ASP A 251 0.60 2.25 17.64
C ASP A 251 1.81 2.06 16.70
N PHE A 252 1.74 2.54 15.45
CA PHE A 252 2.77 2.44 14.41
C PHE A 252 3.85 3.54 14.47
N TYR A 253 3.43 4.81 14.61
CA TYR A 253 4.33 5.97 14.61
C TYR A 253 4.04 6.89 15.80
N ALA A 254 4.64 6.63 16.96
CA ALA A 254 4.61 7.55 18.09
C ALA A 254 5.50 8.80 17.84
N SER A 255 5.33 9.52 16.73
CA SER A 255 5.97 10.81 16.46
C SER A 255 4.94 11.94 16.33
N HIS A 256 5.38 13.17 16.62
CA HIS A 256 4.52 14.29 17.02
C HIS A 256 3.78 15.02 15.88
N VAL A 257 3.79 14.51 14.65
CA VAL A 257 3.01 15.07 13.53
C VAL A 257 2.46 13.93 12.69
N GLN A 258 1.26 13.47 13.01
CA GLN A 258 0.51 12.57 12.16
C GLN A 258 -0.53 13.38 11.37
N CYS A 259 -0.45 13.32 10.05
CA CYS A 259 -1.46 13.85 9.17
C CYS A 259 -1.99 12.73 8.28
N PHE A 260 -3.29 12.72 8.07
CA PHE A 260 -3.95 11.70 7.26
C PHE A 260 -5.00 12.33 6.37
N ILE A 261 -5.26 11.68 5.24
CA ILE A 261 -6.39 11.96 4.35
C ILE A 261 -7.34 10.76 4.50
N SER A 262 -8.61 11.03 4.78
CA SER A 262 -9.69 10.03 4.89
C SER A 262 -10.85 10.39 3.97
N GLY A 263 -11.65 9.38 3.62
CA GLY A 263 -12.95 9.52 2.95
C GLY A 263 -14.02 10.14 3.82
#